data_AF-A0A814Z720-F1
#
_entry.id   AF-A0A814Z720-F1
#
_cell.length_a   1.000
_cell.length_b   1.000
_cell.length_c   1.000
_cell.angle_alpha   90.00
_cell.angle_beta   90.00
_cell.angle_gamma   90.00
#
_symmetry.space_group_name_H-M   'P 1'
#
loop_
_entity.id
_entity.type
_entity.pdbx_description
1 polymer ?
#
loop_
_entity_poly.entity_id
_entity_poly.type
_entity_poly.pdbx_seq_one_letter_code
_entity_poly.pdbx_strand_id
1 'polypeptide(L)'
;MGAQMSKIEDTIHDVYKKTWPQAWYLAPSFLASLGALGFVGYALWQNKPVASSPNLSFLHLIGVAGGFGISFWMITVHGRAVQRMLTRQEYATVQSHLSNIYFSSTAVLASLSLGTFLLRHPLKTWSKETRNLGIALFVALAAAEVNSLVLNSWVTNLMFDRNNIEFLQATKTSDDIEGLIRNDSKYRVVNNKFNLFHSISMVSNLVNHGIQWYHLFFLADKCLVL
;
A
#
# COMPACT_ATOMS: atom_id res chain seq x y z
N MET A 1 9.11 -41.35 -4.36
CA MET A 1 9.23 -39.99 -4.92
C MET A 1 8.58 -38.91 -4.04
N GLY A 2 7.32 -39.08 -3.60
CA GLY A 2 6.62 -38.06 -2.77
C GLY A 2 7.28 -37.71 -1.43
N ALA A 3 7.82 -38.69 -0.69
CA ALA A 3 8.45 -38.45 0.62
C ALA A 3 9.79 -37.68 0.53
N GLN A 4 10.50 -37.73 -0.59
CA GLN A 4 11.71 -36.93 -0.81
C GLN A 4 11.38 -35.50 -1.22
N MET A 5 10.30 -35.29 -2.00
CA MET A 5 9.84 -33.95 -2.33
C MET A 5 9.32 -33.18 -1.11
N SER A 6 8.57 -33.82 -0.20
CA SER A 6 8.13 -33.16 1.04
C SER A 6 9.31 -32.71 1.91
N LYS A 7 10.34 -33.55 2.07
CA LYS A 7 11.54 -33.16 2.83
C LYS A 7 12.29 -31.97 2.22
N ILE A 8 12.32 -31.87 0.90
CA ILE A 8 12.94 -30.74 0.20
C ILE A 8 12.11 -29.47 0.44
N GLU A 9 10.78 -29.57 0.34
CA GLU A 9 9.85 -28.46 0.59
C GLU A 9 9.95 -27.96 2.04
N ASP A 10 9.97 -28.88 3.01
CA ASP A 10 10.15 -28.56 4.44
C ASP A 10 11.51 -27.90 4.70
N THR A 11 12.59 -28.41 4.08
CA THR A 11 13.94 -27.84 4.23
C THR A 11 14.04 -26.45 3.61
N ILE A 12 13.45 -26.25 2.42
CA ILE A 12 13.38 -24.94 1.78
C ILE A 12 12.56 -23.98 2.64
N HIS A 13 11.45 -24.44 3.22
CA HIS A 13 10.60 -23.63 4.07
C HIS A 13 11.28 -23.26 5.41
N ASP A 14 12.03 -24.18 6.00
CA ASP A 14 12.84 -23.92 7.21
C ASP A 14 14.01 -22.99 6.93
N VAL A 15 14.74 -23.19 5.82
CA VAL A 15 15.79 -22.27 5.38
C VAL A 15 15.17 -20.91 5.06
N TYR A 16 14.01 -20.84 4.42
CA TYR A 16 13.31 -19.59 4.16
C TYR A 16 12.92 -18.88 5.48
N LYS A 17 12.31 -19.59 6.44
CA LYS A 17 11.98 -19.04 7.76
C LYS A 17 13.19 -18.59 8.58
N LYS A 18 14.32 -19.28 8.42
CA LYS A 18 15.56 -19.05 9.19
C LYS A 18 16.47 -17.99 8.56
N THR A 19 16.41 -17.83 7.24
CA THR A 19 17.39 -17.05 6.47
C THR A 19 16.76 -15.84 5.77
N TRP A 20 15.47 -15.91 5.42
CA TRP A 20 14.74 -14.80 4.79
C TRP A 20 14.10 -13.95 5.90
N PRO A 21 14.31 -12.63 5.88
CA PRO A 21 14.49 -11.89 7.12
C PRO A 21 13.19 -11.74 7.92
N GLN A 22 13.21 -12.23 9.16
CA GLN A 22 12.29 -11.78 10.23
C GLN A 22 12.55 -10.33 10.64
N ALA A 23 13.65 -9.73 10.16
CA ALA A 23 13.92 -8.32 10.26
C ALA A 23 12.98 -7.54 9.33
N TRP A 24 12.01 -6.85 9.93
CA TRP A 24 11.02 -6.01 9.23
C TRP A 24 11.66 -4.97 8.28
N TYR A 25 12.89 -4.53 8.55
CA TYR A 25 13.64 -3.57 7.73
C TYR A 25 14.33 -4.17 6.49
N LEU A 26 14.28 -5.49 6.30
CA LEU A 26 14.72 -6.15 5.05
C LEU A 26 13.52 -6.69 4.25
N ALA A 27 12.29 -6.41 4.70
CA ALA A 27 11.10 -6.73 3.94
C ALA A 27 11.16 -6.03 2.56
N PRO A 28 10.80 -6.71 1.46
CA PRO A 28 10.79 -6.12 0.13
C PRO A 28 10.01 -4.79 0.06
N SER A 29 8.90 -4.68 0.80
CA SER A 29 8.10 -3.46 0.91
C SER A 29 8.86 -2.30 1.55
N PHE A 30 9.63 -2.57 2.60
CA PHE A 30 10.46 -1.56 3.28
C PHE A 30 11.61 -1.10 2.39
N LEU A 31 12.31 -2.04 1.73
CA LEU A 31 13.40 -1.70 0.80
C LEU A 31 12.88 -0.91 -0.41
N ALA A 32 11.71 -1.27 -0.93
CA ALA A 32 11.04 -0.53 -2.01
C ALA A 32 10.71 0.91 -1.57
N SER A 33 10.21 1.08 -0.35
CA SER A 33 9.88 2.38 0.24
C SER A 33 11.14 3.24 0.46
N LEU A 34 12.23 2.66 0.95
CA LEU A 34 13.51 3.37 1.05
C LEU A 34 14.07 3.77 -0.32
N GLY A 35 13.98 2.90 -1.32
CA GLY A 35 14.35 3.22 -2.69
C GLY A 35 13.49 4.34 -3.28
N ALA A 36 12.19 4.32 -3.00
CA ALA A 36 11.24 5.35 -3.39
C ALA A 36 11.59 6.72 -2.79
N LEU A 37 11.88 6.78 -1.48
CA LEU A 37 12.34 8.00 -0.82
C LEU A 37 13.72 8.45 -1.34
N GLY A 38 14.63 7.51 -1.57
CA GLY A 38 15.96 7.78 -2.14
C GLY A 38 15.89 8.41 -3.53
N PHE A 39 14.99 7.94 -4.40
CA PHE A 39 14.77 8.52 -5.72
C PHE A 39 14.28 9.98 -5.66
N VAL A 40 13.33 10.26 -4.76
CA VAL A 40 12.84 11.64 -4.54
C VAL A 40 13.93 12.52 -3.95
N GLY A 41 14.71 12.00 -3.00
CA GLY A 41 15.87 12.69 -2.43
C GLY A 41 16.92 13.03 -3.49
N TYR A 42 17.19 12.10 -4.41
CA TYR A 42 18.05 12.34 -5.57
C TYR A 42 17.48 13.43 -6.49
N ALA A 43 16.18 13.39 -6.79
CA ALA A 43 15.54 14.41 -7.63
C ALA A 43 15.62 15.82 -7.01
N LEU A 44 15.42 15.90 -5.68
CA LEU A 44 15.59 17.14 -4.92
C LEU A 44 17.05 17.62 -4.93
N TRP A 45 18.02 16.71 -4.78
CA TRP A 45 19.44 17.02 -4.81
C TRP A 45 19.86 17.62 -6.14
N GLN A 46 19.43 17.02 -7.26
CA GLN A 46 19.85 17.46 -8.59
C GLN A 46 19.54 18.94 -8.84
N ASN A 47 18.36 19.41 -8.38
CA ASN A 47 17.93 20.82 -8.37
C ASN A 47 18.22 21.60 -9.66
N LYS A 48 18.27 20.90 -10.79
CA LYS A 48 18.53 21.40 -12.14
C LYS A 48 17.53 20.73 -13.07
N PRO A 49 16.98 21.47 -14.05
CA PRO A 49 15.97 20.91 -14.93
C PRO A 49 16.63 19.84 -15.80
N VAL A 50 16.12 18.62 -15.70
CA VAL A 50 16.48 17.54 -16.62
C VAL A 50 15.71 17.76 -17.91
N ALA A 51 16.41 17.64 -19.04
CA ALA A 51 15.80 17.74 -20.35
C ALA A 51 14.68 16.70 -20.50
N SER A 52 13.60 17.10 -21.17
CA SER A 52 12.51 16.17 -21.48
C SER A 52 13.05 15.01 -22.31
N SER A 53 12.74 13.78 -21.91
CA SER A 53 13.07 12.58 -22.67
C SER A 53 11.90 11.62 -22.67
N PRO A 54 11.72 10.78 -23.70
CA PRO A 54 10.68 9.76 -23.73
C PRO A 54 10.70 8.85 -22.50
N ASN A 55 11.90 8.51 -22.02
CA ASN A 55 12.08 7.68 -20.83
C ASN A 55 11.55 8.35 -19.56
N LEU A 56 11.83 9.66 -19.38
CA LEU A 56 11.36 10.40 -18.21
C LEU A 56 9.83 10.55 -18.22
N SER A 57 9.26 10.86 -19.40
CA SER A 57 7.81 10.94 -19.58
C SER A 57 7.13 9.59 -19.36
N PHE A 58 7.73 8.49 -19.85
CA PHE A 58 7.22 7.14 -19.65
C PHE A 58 7.23 6.74 -18.17
N LEU A 59 8.32 7.00 -17.45
CA LEU A 59 8.40 6.75 -16.00
C LEU A 59 7.39 7.58 -15.21
N HIS A 60 7.19 8.85 -15.58
CA HIS A 60 6.17 9.70 -14.99
C HIS A 60 4.77 9.13 -15.20
N LEU A 61 4.46 8.72 -16.44
CA LEU A 61 3.17 8.14 -16.78
C LEU A 61 2.94 6.80 -16.09
N ILE A 62 3.96 5.95 -15.95
CA ILE A 62 3.88 4.72 -15.14
C ILE A 62 3.49 5.08 -13.71
N GLY A 63 4.17 6.05 -13.10
CA GLY A 63 3.88 6.45 -11.72
C GLY A 63 2.43 6.90 -11.53
N VAL A 64 1.96 7.80 -12.39
CA VAL A 64 0.63 8.40 -12.26
C VAL A 64 -0.46 7.42 -12.68
N ALA A 65 -0.41 6.91 -13.92
CA ALA A 65 -1.44 6.04 -14.46
C ALA A 65 -1.43 4.65 -13.81
N GLY A 66 -0.25 4.11 -13.51
CA GLY A 66 -0.11 2.87 -12.75
C GLY A 66 -0.62 3.05 -11.33
N GLY A 67 -0.30 4.16 -10.66
CA GLY A 67 -0.82 4.50 -9.33
C GLY A 67 -2.34 4.58 -9.31
N PHE A 68 -2.93 5.29 -10.26
CA PHE A 68 -4.38 5.34 -10.44
C PHE A 68 -4.98 3.95 -10.66
N GLY A 69 -4.42 3.17 -11.60
CA GLY A 69 -4.95 1.87 -11.99
C GLY A 69 -4.93 0.85 -10.86
N ILE A 70 -3.82 0.75 -10.12
CA ILE A 70 -3.72 -0.21 -9.00
C ILE A 70 -4.69 0.13 -7.87
N SER A 71 -4.84 1.42 -7.54
CA SER A 71 -5.75 1.87 -6.50
C SER A 71 -7.21 1.69 -6.91
N PHE A 72 -7.55 2.01 -8.16
CA PHE A 72 -8.89 1.77 -8.70
C PHE A 72 -9.25 0.29 -8.63
N TRP A 73 -8.36 -0.60 -9.08
CA TRP A 73 -8.56 -2.04 -9.01
C TRP A 73 -8.80 -2.54 -7.59
N MET A 74 -7.97 -2.10 -6.63
CA MET A 74 -8.07 -2.53 -5.24
C MET A 74 -9.36 -2.05 -4.56
N ILE A 75 -9.74 -0.80 -4.78
CA ILE A 75 -10.95 -0.22 -4.17
C ILE A 75 -12.22 -0.83 -4.78
N THR A 76 -12.26 -1.04 -6.10
CA THR A 76 -13.51 -1.37 -6.80
C THR A 76 -13.74 -2.85 -7.03
N VAL A 77 -12.73 -3.57 -7.54
CA VAL A 77 -12.88 -4.96 -8.00
C VAL A 77 -12.46 -5.92 -6.91
N HIS A 78 -11.23 -5.77 -6.41
CA HIS A 78 -10.67 -6.72 -5.44
C HIS A 78 -11.46 -6.73 -4.14
N GLY A 79 -11.66 -5.56 -3.50
CA GLY A 79 -12.32 -5.48 -2.20
C GLY A 79 -13.71 -6.10 -2.19
N ARG A 80 -14.54 -5.81 -3.20
CA ARG A 80 -15.93 -6.30 -3.26
C ARG A 80 -16.04 -7.78 -3.67
N ALA A 81 -15.16 -8.26 -4.55
CA ALA A 81 -15.20 -9.64 -5.00
C ALA A 81 -14.77 -10.60 -3.89
N VAL A 82 -13.63 -10.32 -3.24
CA VAL A 82 -13.02 -11.25 -2.29
C VAL A 82 -13.81 -11.34 -0.98
N GLN A 83 -14.38 -10.23 -0.50
CA GLN A 83 -15.23 -10.22 0.70
C GLN A 83 -16.48 -11.10 0.58
N ARG A 84 -16.94 -11.38 -0.64
CA ARG A 84 -18.13 -12.23 -0.88
C ARG A 84 -17.79 -13.71 -1.04
N MET A 85 -16.53 -14.04 -1.29
CA MET A 85 -16.08 -15.39 -1.64
C MET A 85 -15.38 -16.11 -0.49
N LEU A 86 -14.84 -15.37 0.48
CA LEU A 86 -13.99 -15.91 1.54
C LEU A 86 -14.62 -15.74 2.92
N THR A 87 -14.35 -16.68 3.82
CA THR A 87 -14.56 -16.49 5.25
C THR A 87 -13.68 -15.35 5.77
N ARG A 88 -13.99 -14.80 6.95
CA ARG A 88 -13.19 -13.70 7.55
C ARG A 88 -11.72 -14.09 7.79
N GLN A 89 -11.46 -15.36 8.10
CA GLN A 89 -10.11 -15.86 8.34
C GLN A 89 -9.32 -15.97 7.03
N GLU A 90 -9.91 -16.55 6.00
CA GLU A 90 -9.30 -16.63 4.66
C GLU A 90 -9.07 -15.23 4.08
N TYR A 91 -10.06 -14.34 4.23
CA TYR A 91 -9.94 -12.94 3.83
C TYR A 91 -8.75 -12.27 4.50
N ALA A 92 -8.57 -12.43 5.81
CA ALA A 92 -7.46 -11.82 6.53
C ALA A 92 -6.10 -12.32 6.04
N THR A 93 -5.96 -13.61 5.79
CA THR A 93 -4.73 -14.19 5.23
C THR A 93 -4.43 -13.62 3.86
N VAL A 94 -5.39 -13.66 2.92
CA VAL A 94 -5.22 -13.12 1.57
C VAL A 94 -4.91 -11.62 1.60
N GLN A 95 -5.68 -10.87 2.39
CA GLN A 95 -5.53 -9.42 2.55
C GLN A 95 -4.16 -9.07 3.14
N SER A 96 -3.61 -9.85 4.07
CA SER A 96 -2.29 -9.60 4.67
C SER A 96 -1.15 -9.64 3.63
N HIS A 97 -1.23 -10.54 2.66
CA HIS A 97 -0.23 -10.62 1.59
C HIS A 97 -0.44 -9.55 0.53
N LEU A 98 -1.68 -9.38 0.07
CA LEU A 98 -1.99 -8.44 -1.01
C LEU A 98 -1.84 -6.98 -0.60
N SER A 99 -2.22 -6.63 0.64
CA SER A 99 -2.06 -5.26 1.15
C SER A 99 -0.59 -4.83 1.20
N ASN A 100 0.33 -5.72 1.58
CA ASN A 100 1.76 -5.44 1.57
C ASN A 100 2.26 -5.10 0.16
N ILE A 101 1.92 -5.94 -0.82
CA ILE A 101 2.30 -5.73 -2.23
C ILE A 101 1.66 -4.45 -2.78
N TYR A 102 0.39 -4.23 -2.46
CA TYR A 102 -0.37 -3.07 -2.91
C TYR A 102 0.24 -1.76 -2.40
N PHE A 103 0.44 -1.63 -1.08
CA PHE A 103 0.90 -0.39 -0.50
C PHE A 103 2.37 -0.09 -0.86
N SER A 104 3.23 -1.12 -0.96
CA SER A 104 4.59 -0.93 -1.45
C SER A 104 4.63 -0.48 -2.91
N SER A 105 3.79 -1.09 -3.76
CA SER A 105 3.69 -0.69 -5.17
C SER A 105 3.18 0.75 -5.30
N THR A 106 2.19 1.12 -4.49
CA THR A 106 1.63 2.49 -4.48
C THR A 106 2.68 3.51 -4.05
N ALA A 107 3.53 3.20 -3.06
CA ALA A 107 4.63 4.06 -2.63
C ALA A 107 5.67 4.27 -3.75
N VAL A 108 6.07 3.20 -4.42
CA VAL A 108 6.99 3.26 -5.58
C VAL A 108 6.39 4.11 -6.70
N LEU A 109 5.12 3.90 -7.05
CA LEU A 109 4.44 4.64 -8.12
C LEU A 109 4.26 6.12 -7.77
N ALA A 110 3.94 6.45 -6.52
CA ALA A 110 3.88 7.83 -6.05
C ALA A 110 5.26 8.51 -6.08
N SER A 111 6.33 7.78 -5.74
CA SER A 111 7.70 8.26 -5.84
C SER A 111 8.13 8.50 -7.28
N LEU A 112 7.78 7.58 -8.21
CA LEU A 112 8.01 7.80 -9.63
C LEU A 112 7.31 9.08 -10.11
N SER A 113 6.05 9.28 -9.71
CA SER A 113 5.26 10.47 -10.06
C SER A 113 5.93 11.75 -9.58
N LEU A 114 6.28 11.83 -8.29
CA LEU A 114 6.88 13.02 -7.68
C LEU A 114 8.33 13.23 -8.13
N GLY A 115 9.17 12.19 -8.12
CA GLY A 115 10.58 12.30 -8.45
C GLY A 115 10.80 12.73 -9.90
N THR A 116 10.06 12.17 -10.85
CA THR A 116 10.12 12.62 -12.26
C THR A 116 9.57 14.04 -12.43
N PHE A 117 8.52 14.42 -11.67
CA PHE A 117 8.02 15.79 -11.63
C PHE A 117 9.08 16.78 -11.13
N LEU A 118 9.80 16.45 -10.06
CA LEU A 118 10.86 17.28 -9.49
C LEU A 118 12.08 17.40 -10.41
N LEU A 119 12.44 16.33 -11.12
CA LEU A 119 13.49 16.37 -12.15
C LEU A 119 13.12 17.30 -13.31
N ARG A 120 11.84 17.36 -13.68
CA ARG A 120 11.35 18.24 -14.75
C ARG A 120 11.14 19.68 -14.31
N HIS A 121 10.71 19.87 -13.07
CA HIS A 121 10.35 21.14 -12.47
C HIS A 121 11.12 21.35 -11.15
N PRO A 122 12.37 21.84 -11.21
CA PRO A 122 13.13 22.18 -10.01
C PRO A 122 12.37 23.19 -9.14
N LEU A 123 12.50 23.07 -7.81
CA LEU A 123 11.72 23.88 -6.85
C LEU A 123 11.80 25.39 -7.11
N LYS A 124 12.97 25.87 -7.55
CA LYS A 124 13.22 27.30 -7.83
C LYS A 124 12.45 27.83 -9.05
N THR A 125 11.96 26.94 -9.92
CA THR A 125 11.24 27.31 -11.16
C THR A 125 9.73 27.17 -11.01
N TRP A 126 9.22 26.92 -9.80
CA TRP A 126 7.81 26.64 -9.59
C TRP A 126 6.94 27.90 -9.72
N SER A 127 6.04 27.87 -10.70
CA SER A 127 4.85 28.73 -10.74
C SER A 127 3.85 28.33 -9.63
N LYS A 128 2.77 29.11 -9.44
CA LYS A 128 1.71 28.77 -8.49
C LYS A 128 1.05 27.41 -8.81
N GLU A 129 0.78 27.15 -10.08
CA GLU A 129 0.17 25.91 -10.56
C GLU A 129 1.12 24.71 -10.34
N THR A 130 2.38 24.84 -10.77
CA THR A 130 3.41 23.80 -10.56
C THR A 130 3.63 23.52 -9.07
N ARG A 131 3.62 24.57 -8.23
CA ARG A 131 3.76 24.42 -6.78
C ARG A 131 2.61 23.62 -6.16
N ASN A 132 1.37 23.95 -6.51
CA ASN A 132 0.21 23.24 -6.00
C ASN A 132 0.24 21.75 -6.38
N LEU A 133 0.61 21.45 -7.64
CA LEU A 133 0.70 20.07 -8.11
C LEU A 133 1.86 19.32 -7.45
N GLY A 134 3.02 19.95 -7.30
CA GLY A 134 4.16 19.37 -6.58
C GLY A 134 3.84 19.06 -5.12
N ILE A 135 3.13 19.95 -4.43
CA ILE A 135 2.66 19.71 -3.05
C ILE A 135 1.65 18.55 -3.02
N ALA A 136 0.71 18.50 -3.97
CA ALA A 136 -0.24 17.40 -4.06
C ALA A 136 0.49 16.06 -4.25
N LEU A 137 1.42 15.95 -5.20
CA LEU A 137 2.21 14.74 -5.42
C LEU A 137 3.04 14.33 -4.19
N PHE A 138 3.56 15.30 -3.43
CA PHE A 138 4.22 15.04 -2.15
C PHE A 138 3.26 14.46 -1.11
N VAL A 139 2.05 15.02 -0.98
CA VAL A 139 1.01 14.48 -0.08
C VAL A 139 0.60 13.07 -0.49
N ALA A 140 0.49 12.79 -1.80
CA ALA A 140 0.21 11.45 -2.31
C ALA A 140 1.29 10.45 -1.91
N LEU A 141 2.57 10.82 -2.06
CA LEU A 141 3.70 9.98 -1.63
C LEU A 141 3.67 9.76 -0.11
N ALA A 142 3.52 10.81 0.68
CA ALA A 142 3.48 10.70 2.14
C ALA A 142 2.34 9.77 2.60
N ALA A 143 1.17 9.87 1.99
CA ALA A 143 0.03 9.00 2.30
C ALA A 143 0.30 7.53 1.90
N ALA A 144 0.99 7.29 0.79
CA ALA A 144 1.39 5.95 0.37
C ALA A 144 2.46 5.35 1.30
N GLU A 145 3.45 6.14 1.69
CA GLU A 145 4.54 5.72 2.57
C GLU A 145 4.06 5.39 3.98
N VAL A 146 3.19 6.23 4.55
CA VAL A 146 2.57 5.96 5.86
C VAL A 146 1.77 4.66 5.85
N ASN A 147 1.07 4.38 4.74
CA ASN A 147 0.39 3.11 4.56
C ASN A 147 1.37 1.94 4.44
N SER A 148 2.38 2.05 3.57
CA SER A 148 3.38 1.01 3.29
C SER A 148 4.20 0.63 4.53
N LEU A 149 4.70 1.62 5.26
CA LEU A 149 5.68 1.44 6.33
C LEU A 149 5.06 1.21 7.72
N VAL A 150 3.86 1.75 7.97
CA VAL A 150 3.30 1.80 9.32
C VAL A 150 1.90 1.20 9.40
N LEU A 151 0.93 1.82 8.73
CA LEU A 151 -0.47 1.49 8.94
C LEU A 151 -0.81 0.08 8.49
N ASN A 152 -0.20 -0.41 7.40
CA ASN A 152 -0.48 -1.75 6.92
C ASN A 152 -0.18 -2.81 7.98
N SER A 153 1.03 -2.81 8.53
CA SER A 153 1.42 -3.77 9.57
C SER A 153 0.52 -3.69 10.80
N TRP A 154 0.16 -2.48 11.24
CA TRP A 154 -0.73 -2.31 12.39
C TRP A 154 -2.13 -2.86 12.14
N VAL A 155 -2.72 -2.54 10.99
CA VAL A 155 -4.05 -3.01 10.61
C VAL A 155 -4.07 -4.52 10.44
N THR A 156 -3.05 -5.09 9.79
CA THR A 156 -2.92 -6.54 9.60
C THR A 156 -2.79 -7.28 10.94
N ASN A 157 -1.95 -6.79 11.86
CA ASN A 157 -1.81 -7.42 13.18
C ASN A 157 -3.13 -7.39 13.97
N LEU A 158 -3.81 -6.24 13.99
CA LEU A 158 -5.11 -6.11 14.66
C LEU A 158 -6.19 -7.01 14.02
N MET A 159 -6.12 -7.22 12.70
CA MET A 159 -7.01 -8.14 11.99
C MET A 159 -6.78 -9.59 12.43
N PHE A 160 -5.53 -10.02 12.56
CA PHE A 160 -5.20 -11.36 13.08
C PHE A 160 -5.58 -11.52 14.56
N ASP A 161 -5.35 -10.51 15.40
CA ASP A 161 -5.75 -10.52 16.80
C ASP A 161 -7.27 -10.71 16.95
N ARG A 162 -8.07 -10.01 16.13
CA ARG A 162 -9.54 -10.19 16.09
C ARG A 162 -9.90 -11.61 15.70
N ASN A 163 -9.34 -12.11 14.61
CA ASN A 163 -9.65 -13.46 14.11
C ASN A 163 -9.29 -14.56 15.13
N ASN A 164 -8.20 -14.36 15.89
CA ASN A 164 -7.81 -15.29 16.95
C ASN A 164 -8.81 -15.29 18.11
N ILE A 165 -9.30 -14.11 18.53
CA ILE A 165 -10.34 -14.04 19.57
C ILE A 165 -11.64 -14.69 19.07
N GLU A 166 -12.05 -14.43 17.82
CA GLU A 166 -13.23 -15.06 17.21
C GLU A 166 -13.09 -16.59 17.19
N PHE A 167 -11.92 -17.10 16.80
CA PHE A 167 -11.61 -18.54 16.82
C PHE A 167 -11.72 -19.14 18.22
N LEU A 168 -11.12 -18.51 19.24
CA LEU A 168 -11.14 -18.98 20.62
C LEU A 168 -12.52 -18.93 21.27
N GLN A 169 -13.42 -18.07 20.79
CA GLN A 169 -14.81 -18.03 21.25
C GLN A 169 -15.65 -19.11 20.55
N ALA A 170 -15.40 -19.34 19.27
CA ALA A 170 -16.07 -20.39 18.50
C ALA A 170 -15.78 -21.82 19.01
N THR A 171 -14.67 -22.04 19.71
CA THR A 171 -14.34 -23.34 20.33
C THR A 171 -15.04 -23.61 21.66
N LYS A 172 -15.69 -22.61 22.27
CA LYS A 172 -16.27 -22.74 23.63
C LYS A 172 -17.72 -23.21 23.65
N THR A 173 -18.53 -22.88 22.65
CA THR A 173 -19.94 -23.30 22.55
C THR A 173 -20.51 -22.99 21.16
N SER A 174 -21.52 -23.74 20.73
CA SER A 174 -22.22 -23.54 19.44
C SER A 174 -23.35 -22.50 19.51
N ASP A 175 -23.93 -22.26 20.68
CA ASP A 175 -25.31 -21.76 20.73
C ASP A 175 -25.46 -20.22 20.70
N ASP A 176 -24.39 -19.44 20.83
CA ASP A 176 -24.38 -17.99 20.58
C ASP A 176 -22.95 -17.42 20.45
N ILE A 177 -22.22 -17.86 19.43
CA ILE A 177 -20.83 -17.39 19.18
C ILE A 177 -20.79 -15.87 18.98
N GLU A 178 -21.79 -15.31 18.30
CA GLU A 178 -21.79 -13.89 17.93
C GLU A 178 -22.06 -12.97 19.14
N GLY A 179 -22.99 -13.34 20.03
CA GLY A 179 -23.21 -12.63 21.29
C GLY A 179 -22.00 -12.70 22.22
N LEU A 180 -21.31 -13.85 22.28
CA LEU A 180 -20.08 -14.01 23.06
C LEU A 180 -18.94 -13.13 22.55
N ILE A 181 -18.75 -13.06 21.23
CA ILE A 181 -17.74 -12.18 20.61
C ILE A 181 -18.05 -10.71 20.90
N ARG A 182 -19.31 -10.29 20.76
CA ARG A 182 -19.73 -8.89 20.98
C ARG A 182 -19.56 -8.45 22.44
N ASN A 183 -19.80 -9.37 23.38
CA ASN A 183 -19.67 -9.10 24.81
C ASN A 183 -18.23 -9.24 25.34
N ASP A 184 -17.31 -9.82 24.55
CA ASP A 184 -15.91 -9.92 24.91
C ASP A 184 -15.25 -8.52 24.96
N SER A 185 -14.79 -8.13 26.15
CA SER A 185 -14.14 -6.84 26.38
C SER A 185 -12.84 -6.67 25.59
N LYS A 186 -12.07 -7.75 25.41
CA LYS A 186 -10.83 -7.73 24.61
C LYS A 186 -11.17 -7.56 23.13
N TYR A 187 -12.17 -8.28 22.62
CA TYR A 187 -12.62 -8.14 21.23
C TYR A 187 -13.00 -6.70 20.92
N ARG A 188 -13.81 -6.05 21.77
CA ARG A 188 -14.24 -4.66 21.58
C ARG A 188 -13.05 -3.69 21.49
N VAL A 189 -12.05 -3.86 22.36
CA VAL A 189 -10.85 -3.00 22.34
C VAL A 189 -10.06 -3.17 21.05
N VAL A 190 -9.81 -4.41 20.63
CA VAL A 190 -9.07 -4.68 19.38
C VAL A 190 -9.88 -4.22 18.17
N ASN A 191 -11.19 -4.47 18.13
CA ASN A 191 -12.08 -4.04 17.05
C ASN A 191 -12.11 -2.51 16.89
N ASN A 192 -12.16 -1.76 18.00
CA ASN A 192 -12.13 -0.29 17.94
C ASN A 192 -10.79 0.22 17.39
N LYS A 193 -9.67 -0.35 17.84
CA LYS A 193 -8.34 -0.02 17.30
C LYS A 193 -8.25 -0.36 15.81
N PHE A 194 -8.69 -1.55 15.43
CA PHE A 194 -8.72 -1.98 14.03
C PHE A 194 -9.51 -0.98 13.18
N ASN A 195 -10.73 -0.65 13.57
CA ASN A 195 -11.58 0.27 12.82
C ASN A 195 -10.92 1.64 12.67
N LEU A 196 -10.35 2.19 13.74
CA LEU A 196 -9.65 3.48 13.69
C LEU A 196 -8.48 3.46 12.70
N PHE A 197 -7.54 2.52 12.86
CA PHE A 197 -6.35 2.47 12.00
C PHE A 197 -6.69 2.08 10.56
N HIS A 198 -7.67 1.21 10.37
CA HIS A 198 -8.18 0.86 9.04
C HIS A 198 -8.81 2.07 8.35
N SER A 199 -9.63 2.86 9.06
CA SER A 199 -10.21 4.09 8.51
C SER A 199 -9.14 5.11 8.14
N ILE A 200 -8.12 5.31 8.99
CA ILE A 200 -6.99 6.20 8.66
C ILE A 200 -6.28 5.71 7.40
N SER A 201 -5.97 4.41 7.32
CA SER A 201 -5.32 3.80 6.15
C SER A 201 -6.13 3.99 4.86
N MET A 202 -7.45 3.76 4.95
CA MET A 202 -8.37 3.96 3.84
C MET A 202 -8.42 5.41 3.37
N VAL A 203 -8.48 6.38 4.30
CA VAL A 203 -8.47 7.81 3.97
C VAL A 203 -7.14 8.22 3.32
N SER A 204 -6.00 7.77 3.86
CA SER A 204 -4.69 7.99 3.23
C SER A 204 -4.65 7.42 1.80
N ASN A 205 -5.22 6.24 1.59
CA ASN A 205 -5.31 5.63 0.27
C ASN A 205 -6.22 6.42 -0.69
N LEU A 206 -7.35 6.93 -0.22
CA LEU A 206 -8.26 7.77 -1.01
C LEU A 206 -7.63 9.11 -1.38
N VAL A 207 -6.87 9.73 -0.48
CA VAL A 207 -6.12 10.96 -0.76
C VAL A 207 -5.11 10.73 -1.87
N ASN A 208 -4.29 9.67 -1.78
CA ASN A 208 -3.36 9.29 -2.83
C ASN A 208 -4.10 9.08 -4.18
N HIS A 209 -5.16 8.27 -4.18
CA HIS A 209 -5.92 7.97 -5.39
C HIS A 209 -6.55 9.22 -6.01
N GLY A 210 -7.13 10.11 -5.19
CA GLY A 210 -7.72 11.36 -5.63
C GLY A 210 -6.71 12.31 -6.27
N ILE A 211 -5.48 12.37 -5.72
CA ILE A 211 -4.39 13.16 -6.31
C ILE A 211 -3.93 12.57 -7.65
N GLN A 212 -3.80 11.24 -7.76
CA GLN A 212 -3.45 10.61 -9.03
C GLN A 212 -4.53 10.85 -10.09
N TRP A 213 -5.80 10.78 -9.70
CA TRP A 213 -6.92 11.11 -10.58
C TRP A 213 -6.90 12.58 -11.03
N TYR A 214 -6.69 13.52 -10.10
CA TYR A 214 -6.54 14.95 -10.40
C TYR A 214 -5.37 15.21 -11.36
N HIS A 215 -4.23 14.54 -11.15
CA HIS A 215 -3.05 14.68 -12.01
C HIS A 215 -3.29 14.11 -13.42
N LEU A 216 -4.01 12.98 -13.55
CA LEU A 216 -4.41 12.46 -14.87
C LEU A 216 -5.35 13.43 -15.59
N PHE A 217 -6.32 14.01 -14.88
CA PHE A 217 -7.21 15.01 -15.46
C PHE A 217 -6.43 16.24 -15.95
N PHE A 218 -5.45 16.70 -15.15
CA PHE A 218 -4.56 17.77 -15.53
C PHE A 218 -3.73 17.46 -16.77
N LEU A 219 -3.14 16.25 -16.85
CA LEU A 219 -2.40 15.82 -18.04
C LEU A 219 -3.31 15.73 -19.27
N ALA A 220 -4.55 15.25 -19.11
CA ALA A 220 -5.52 15.18 -20.20
C ALA A 220 -5.83 16.57 -20.77
N ASP A 221 -6.06 17.58 -19.92
CA ASP A 221 -6.28 18.97 -20.32
C ASP A 221 -5.12 19.54 -21.17
N LYS A 222 -3.86 19.22 -20.79
CA LYS A 222 -2.69 19.69 -21.54
C LYS A 222 -2.42 18.92 -22.84
N CYS A 223 -2.83 17.65 -22.92
CA CYS A 223 -2.60 16.79 -24.08
C CYS A 223 -3.73 16.88 -25.11
N LEU A 224 -4.97 17.07 -24.67
CA LEU A 224 -6.14 17.23 -25.51
C LEU A 224 -6.34 18.72 -25.82
N VAL A 225 -5.44 19.28 -26.63
CA VAL A 225 -5.71 20.55 -27.33
C VAL A 225 -6.70 20.20 -28.45
N LEU A 226 -8.00 20.34 -28.17
CA LEU A 226 -9.07 20.31 -29.19
C LEU A 226 -9.21 21.68 -29.86
#